data_AF-A0A533Y670-F1
#
_entry.id   AF-A0A533Y670-F1
#
_cell.length_a   1.000
_cell.length_b   1.000
_cell.length_c   1.000
_cell.angle_alpha   90.00
_cell.angle_beta   90.00
_cell.angle_gamma   90.00
#
_symmetry.space_group_name_H-M   'P 1'
#
loop_
_entity.id
_entity.type
_entity.pdbx_description
1 polymer ?
#
loop_
_entity_poly.entity_id
_entity_poly.type
_entity_poly.pdbx_seq_one_letter_code
_entity_poly.pdbx_strand_id
1 'polypeptide(L)'
;MMEGAIISWLSAGVPLLGAVLSLAVWSKPDRLKVSAILVSLVSLGANVGLSGSLTTPPEGMLLLYLLPLAACVSLLGQPVHSDHRPSWIMTLLFLGLGLGVLTNHNVVGQSFLLVLLGSLIALLFRHHTALWPISWRGIGTYGVGALCVGVSVITGPPISAVASLLTCAILLPLVPFHEGHVTALTRLPGGLPSFVVLLLPALGVHGLTTVVTAVPEVAARTVSLFALAGSLYGAIKALAQSRVRLLLAYSSLSFFSILWWFVAAARTPTPRVAVFVGAVGLVTSGLLVAWQVIRTRYGDDVDPQAISGLAFTMPRYAVLLSLLALAAMGLPPFGVFAGFMGLLLTSSLTPSVGLFVTLVAWLTASWYIMQMVQQLLFGVRRPDLRYTDLLRTEFASLMMVILVLLALGGASSNLWGPEQTAPPTSANVEAITWNK
;
A
#
# COMPACT_ATOMS: atom_id res chain seq x y z
N MET A 1 1.49 -24.07 -22.02
CA MET A 1 0.33 -23.71 -21.17
C MET A 1 0.39 -24.35 -19.78
N MET A 2 0.67 -25.65 -19.65
CA MET A 2 0.78 -26.32 -18.34
C MET A 2 1.90 -25.75 -17.44
N GLU A 3 3.05 -25.41 -18.01
CA GLU A 3 4.22 -24.94 -17.26
C GLU A 3 3.98 -23.58 -16.57
N GLY A 4 3.35 -22.63 -17.27
CA GLY A 4 2.99 -21.33 -16.71
C GLY A 4 1.96 -21.41 -15.58
N ALA A 5 0.97 -22.31 -15.68
CA ALA A 5 0.00 -22.53 -14.62
C ALA A 5 0.68 -23.08 -13.35
N ILE A 6 1.57 -24.06 -13.49
CA ILE A 6 2.32 -24.63 -12.36
C ILE A 6 3.15 -23.55 -11.67
N ILE A 7 3.79 -22.66 -12.43
CA ILE A 7 4.60 -21.55 -11.92
C ILE A 7 3.74 -20.54 -11.13
N SER A 8 2.57 -20.16 -11.64
CA SER A 8 1.64 -19.28 -10.90
C SER A 8 1.19 -19.91 -9.59
N TRP A 9 0.88 -21.21 -9.58
CA TRP A 9 0.53 -21.96 -8.35
C TRP A 9 1.70 -22.07 -7.37
N LEU A 10 2.93 -22.19 -7.86
CA LEU A 10 4.13 -22.20 -7.01
C LEU A 10 4.32 -20.87 -6.28
N SER A 11 4.11 -19.73 -6.96
CA SER A 11 4.25 -18.39 -6.37
C SER A 11 3.32 -18.18 -5.16
N ALA A 12 2.06 -18.62 -5.27
CA ALA A 12 1.07 -18.54 -4.21
C ALA A 12 1.24 -19.66 -3.18
N GLY A 13 1.69 -20.84 -3.61
CA GLY A 13 1.81 -22.04 -2.81
C GLY A 13 2.88 -21.94 -1.72
N VAL A 14 4.03 -21.33 -2.01
CA VAL A 14 5.13 -21.17 -1.04
C VAL A 14 4.66 -20.50 0.28
N PRO A 15 4.07 -19.31 0.26
CA PRO A 15 3.59 -18.66 1.48
C PRO A 15 2.38 -19.36 2.13
N LEU A 16 1.48 -19.98 1.35
CA LEU A 16 0.33 -20.73 1.89
C LEU A 16 0.79 -21.99 2.64
N LEU A 17 1.68 -22.77 2.03
CA LEU A 17 2.28 -23.94 2.68
C LEU A 17 3.10 -23.51 3.90
N GLY A 18 3.85 -22.41 3.80
CA GLY A 18 4.56 -21.82 4.93
C GLY A 18 3.62 -21.45 6.09
N ALA A 19 2.45 -20.88 5.80
CA ALA A 19 1.44 -20.58 6.81
C ALA A 19 0.95 -21.86 7.52
N VAL A 20 0.67 -22.93 6.77
CA VAL A 20 0.24 -24.22 7.34
C VAL A 20 1.35 -24.88 8.16
N LEU A 21 2.57 -24.94 7.63
CA LEU A 21 3.72 -25.53 8.33
C LEU A 21 4.08 -24.76 9.61
N SER A 22 3.87 -23.45 9.61
CA SER A 22 4.11 -22.61 10.79
C SER A 22 3.21 -23.00 11.98
N LEU A 23 2.03 -23.58 11.75
CA LEU A 23 1.14 -24.08 12.81
C LEU A 23 1.79 -25.20 13.64
N ALA A 24 2.68 -26.00 13.05
CA ALA A 24 3.41 -27.05 13.79
C ALA A 24 4.34 -26.48 14.87
N VAL A 25 4.76 -25.22 14.72
CA VAL A 25 5.66 -24.53 15.65
C VAL A 25 4.93 -23.44 16.46
N TRP A 26 3.60 -23.48 16.49
CA TRP A 26 2.75 -22.49 17.16
C TRP A 26 3.09 -22.26 18.65
N SER A 27 3.56 -23.29 19.34
CA SER A 27 3.93 -23.23 20.76
C SER A 27 5.22 -22.44 21.03
N LYS A 28 6.07 -22.21 20.02
CA LYS A 28 7.38 -21.55 20.16
C LYS A 28 7.40 -20.23 19.37
N PRO A 29 7.09 -19.07 20.00
CA PRO A 29 6.88 -17.81 19.28
C PRO A 29 8.13 -17.33 18.53
N ASP A 30 9.33 -17.53 19.09
CA ASP A 30 10.59 -17.18 18.41
C ASP A 30 10.75 -17.93 17.08
N ARG A 31 10.56 -19.25 17.11
CA ARG A 31 10.69 -20.10 15.93
C ARG A 31 9.60 -19.82 14.91
N LEU A 32 8.37 -19.55 15.38
CA LEU A 32 7.26 -19.17 14.51
C LEU A 32 7.59 -17.89 13.74
N LYS A 33 8.04 -16.83 14.43
CA LYS A 33 8.43 -15.58 13.79
C LYS A 33 9.55 -15.79 12.77
N VAL A 34 10.60 -16.52 13.13
CA VAL A 34 11.72 -16.81 12.23
C VAL A 34 11.25 -17.59 10.99
N SER A 35 10.39 -18.60 11.17
CA SER A 35 9.83 -19.36 10.03
C SER A 35 9.02 -18.46 9.10
N ALA A 36 8.23 -17.53 9.62
CA ALA A 36 7.43 -16.63 8.80
C ALA A 36 8.30 -15.66 7.99
N ILE A 37 9.36 -15.12 8.60
CA ILE A 37 10.34 -14.27 7.90
C ILE A 37 11.06 -15.06 6.81
N LEU A 38 11.45 -16.30 7.10
CA LEU A 38 12.14 -17.13 6.12
C LEU A 38 11.21 -17.47 4.93
N VAL A 39 9.94 -17.80 5.19
CA VAL A 39 8.95 -18.06 4.14
C VAL A 39 8.73 -16.82 3.26
N SER A 40 8.66 -15.61 3.82
CA SER A 40 8.50 -14.40 3.01
C SER A 40 9.73 -14.10 2.14
N LEU A 41 10.95 -14.34 2.65
CA LEU A 41 12.18 -14.24 1.87
C LEU A 41 12.28 -15.31 0.78
N VAL A 42 11.89 -16.55 1.06
CA VAL A 42 11.82 -17.62 0.05
C VAL A 42 10.78 -17.29 -1.02
N SER A 43 9.64 -16.70 -0.64
CA SER A 43 8.62 -16.23 -1.59
C SER A 43 9.17 -15.13 -2.50
N LEU A 44 9.96 -14.19 -1.96
CA LEU A 44 10.65 -13.18 -2.74
C LEU A 44 11.64 -13.82 -3.74
N GLY A 45 12.49 -14.72 -3.25
CA GLY A 45 13.47 -15.42 -4.08
C GLY A 45 12.83 -16.27 -5.17
N ALA A 46 11.71 -16.94 -4.88
CA ALA A 46 10.92 -17.69 -5.84
C ALA A 46 10.38 -16.76 -6.94
N ASN A 47 9.77 -15.63 -6.59
CA ASN A 47 9.26 -14.67 -7.58
C ASN A 47 10.37 -14.08 -8.46
N VAL A 48 11.54 -13.79 -7.88
CA VAL A 48 12.72 -13.31 -8.64
C VAL A 48 13.23 -14.39 -9.59
N GLY A 49 13.37 -15.64 -9.12
CA GLY A 49 13.85 -16.76 -9.94
C GLY A 49 12.88 -17.17 -11.05
N LEU A 50 11.58 -17.02 -10.82
CA LEU A 50 10.52 -17.35 -11.78
C LEU A 50 10.16 -16.17 -12.71
N SER A 51 10.80 -15.00 -12.53
CA SER A 51 10.47 -13.78 -13.26
C SER A 51 10.53 -13.91 -14.78
N GLY A 52 11.50 -14.69 -15.30
CA GLY A 52 11.66 -14.95 -16.74
C GLY A 52 10.60 -15.89 -17.33
N SER A 53 9.83 -16.57 -16.49
CA SER A 53 8.83 -17.57 -16.91
C SER A 53 7.38 -17.13 -16.61
N LEU A 54 7.20 -16.07 -15.83
CA LEU A 54 5.91 -15.47 -15.53
C LEU A 54 5.46 -14.56 -16.68
N THR A 55 4.16 -14.58 -16.98
CA THR A 55 3.56 -13.61 -17.91
C THR A 55 3.62 -12.22 -17.28
N THR A 56 4.29 -11.27 -17.95
CA THR A 56 4.39 -9.88 -17.47
C THR A 56 3.02 -9.20 -17.49
N PRO A 57 2.44 -8.80 -16.34
CA PRO A 57 1.23 -8.01 -16.33
C PRO A 57 1.51 -6.61 -16.90
N PRO A 58 0.49 -5.89 -17.38
CA PRO A 58 0.66 -4.58 -18.02
C PRO A 58 1.22 -3.50 -17.08
N GLU A 59 1.02 -3.65 -15.78
CA GLU A 59 1.61 -2.80 -14.73
C GLU A 59 3.05 -3.20 -14.33
N GLY A 60 3.58 -4.27 -14.91
CA GLY A 60 4.92 -4.79 -14.63
C GLY A 60 5.02 -5.71 -13.41
N MET A 61 6.18 -6.35 -13.26
CA MET A 61 6.43 -7.36 -12.21
C MET A 61 6.70 -6.76 -10.82
N LEU A 62 6.75 -5.43 -10.69
CA LEU A 62 7.20 -4.75 -9.48
C LEU A 62 6.38 -5.12 -8.24
N LEU A 63 5.06 -5.21 -8.36
CA LEU A 63 4.18 -5.57 -7.25
C LEU A 63 4.41 -7.00 -6.74
N LEU A 64 4.80 -7.94 -7.61
CA LEU A 64 5.14 -9.32 -7.23
C LEU A 64 6.39 -9.41 -6.36
N TYR A 65 7.32 -8.45 -6.48
CA TYR A 65 8.50 -8.35 -5.63
C TYR A 65 8.23 -7.56 -4.36
N LEU A 66 7.42 -6.50 -4.44
CA LEU A 66 7.15 -5.66 -3.28
C LEU A 66 6.26 -6.34 -2.24
N LEU A 67 5.35 -7.24 -2.62
CA LEU A 67 4.49 -7.93 -1.65
C LEU A 67 5.26 -8.83 -0.67
N PRO A 68 6.10 -9.78 -1.10
CA PRO A 68 6.93 -10.56 -0.17
C PRO A 68 7.84 -9.70 0.69
N LEU A 69 8.35 -8.60 0.12
CA LEU A 69 9.19 -7.66 0.82
C LEU A 69 8.43 -6.93 1.93
N ALA A 70 7.23 -6.42 1.64
CA ALA A 70 6.37 -5.76 2.63
C ALA A 70 5.91 -6.73 3.73
N ALA A 71 5.68 -8.00 3.39
CA ALA A 71 5.41 -9.04 4.38
C ALA A 71 6.62 -9.25 5.31
N CYS A 72 7.84 -9.31 4.75
CA CYS A 72 9.08 -9.41 5.52
C CYS A 72 9.27 -8.21 6.47
N VAL A 73 9.07 -6.99 5.97
CA VAL A 73 9.09 -5.75 6.77
C VAL A 73 8.09 -5.84 7.93
N SER A 74 6.82 -6.15 7.64
CA SER A 74 5.77 -6.27 8.66
C SER A 74 6.14 -7.27 9.76
N LEU A 75 6.65 -8.45 9.38
CA LEU A 75 7.05 -9.51 10.30
C LEU A 75 8.29 -9.13 11.13
N LEU A 76 9.30 -8.51 10.53
CA LEU A 76 10.50 -8.05 11.23
C LEU A 76 10.19 -6.98 12.28
N GLY A 77 9.32 -6.03 11.92
CA GLY A 77 8.94 -4.88 12.73
C GLY A 77 8.14 -5.19 13.99
N GLN A 78 7.56 -6.40 14.11
CA GLN A 78 6.83 -6.79 15.32
C GLN A 78 7.75 -7.40 16.38
N PRO A 79 7.59 -7.09 17.67
CA PRO A 79 8.33 -7.80 18.72
C PRO A 79 7.86 -9.27 18.83
N VAL A 80 8.71 -10.13 19.39
CA VAL A 80 8.31 -11.50 19.69
C VAL A 80 7.35 -11.46 20.88
N HIS A 81 6.07 -11.69 20.62
CA HIS A 81 5.06 -11.81 21.66
C HIS A 81 3.97 -12.81 21.25
N SER A 82 3.44 -13.54 22.24
CA SER A 82 2.46 -14.61 22.01
C SER A 82 1.16 -14.13 21.35
N ASP A 83 0.77 -12.87 21.59
CA ASP A 83 -0.46 -12.27 21.03
C ASP A 83 -0.32 -11.89 19.56
N HIS A 84 0.92 -11.82 19.05
CA HIS A 84 1.19 -11.48 17.65
C HIS A 84 1.26 -12.71 16.73
N ARG A 85 1.30 -13.93 17.28
CA ARG A 85 1.29 -15.19 16.50
C ARG A 85 0.21 -15.25 15.41
N PRO A 86 -1.07 -14.91 15.68
CA PRO A 86 -2.09 -14.93 14.63
C PRO A 86 -1.78 -13.92 13.52
N SER A 87 -1.23 -12.75 13.84
CA SER A 87 -0.87 -11.76 12.83
C SER A 87 0.22 -12.28 11.87
N TRP A 88 1.20 -13.04 12.36
CA TRP A 88 2.27 -13.59 11.51
C TRP A 88 1.75 -14.61 10.50
N ILE A 89 0.89 -15.53 10.94
CA ILE A 89 0.29 -16.53 10.05
C ILE A 89 -0.65 -15.87 9.05
N MET A 90 -1.45 -14.90 9.49
CA MET A 90 -2.33 -14.15 8.60
C MET A 90 -1.54 -13.34 7.56
N THR A 91 -0.36 -12.81 7.89
CA THR A 91 0.51 -12.14 6.90
C THR A 91 0.94 -13.12 5.80
N LEU A 92 1.31 -14.36 6.15
CA LEU A 92 1.67 -15.38 5.16
C LEU A 92 0.46 -15.82 4.33
N LEU A 93 -0.69 -16.03 4.97
CA LEU A 93 -1.94 -16.35 4.27
C LEU A 93 -2.29 -15.26 3.25
N PHE A 94 -2.29 -14.00 3.68
CA PHE A 94 -2.59 -12.85 2.82
C PHE A 94 -1.54 -12.65 1.73
N LEU A 95 -0.26 -12.95 2.00
CA LEU A 95 0.79 -12.94 1.00
C LEU A 95 0.51 -13.97 -0.09
N GLY A 96 0.17 -15.20 0.28
CA GLY A 96 -0.12 -16.26 -0.68
C GLY A 96 -1.38 -16.03 -1.49
N LEU A 97 -2.46 -15.58 -0.85
CA LEU A 97 -3.68 -15.18 -1.56
C LEU A 97 -3.41 -14.00 -2.49
N GLY A 98 -2.65 -13.00 -2.05
CA GLY A 98 -2.28 -11.84 -2.87
C GLY A 98 -1.45 -12.20 -4.10
N LEU A 99 -0.41 -13.03 -3.94
CA LEU A 99 0.36 -13.54 -5.07
C LEU A 99 -0.49 -14.41 -6.00
N GLY A 100 -1.44 -15.18 -5.44
CA GLY A 100 -2.43 -15.93 -6.22
C GLY A 100 -3.27 -15.03 -7.12
N VAL A 101 -3.73 -13.88 -6.61
CA VAL A 101 -4.46 -12.88 -7.41
C VAL A 101 -3.57 -12.27 -8.49
N LEU A 102 -2.32 -11.90 -8.19
CA LEU A 102 -1.45 -11.23 -9.16
C LEU A 102 -0.92 -12.15 -10.28
N THR A 103 -0.82 -13.45 -10.03
CA THR A 103 -0.22 -14.40 -10.98
C THR A 103 -1.25 -15.23 -11.77
N ASN A 104 -2.49 -15.30 -11.28
CA ASN A 104 -3.54 -16.06 -11.94
C ASN A 104 -4.61 -15.12 -12.50
N HIS A 105 -4.89 -15.29 -13.79
CA HIS A 105 -5.94 -14.54 -14.48
C HIS A 105 -7.29 -15.30 -14.39
N ASN A 106 -8.39 -14.62 -14.70
CA ASN A 106 -9.76 -15.18 -14.76
C ASN A 106 -10.30 -15.65 -13.39
N VAL A 107 -11.09 -16.73 -13.39
CA VAL A 107 -11.83 -17.25 -12.23
C VAL A 107 -10.91 -17.66 -11.08
N VAL A 108 -9.69 -18.12 -11.37
CA VAL A 108 -8.73 -18.54 -10.33
C VAL A 108 -8.23 -17.34 -9.52
N GLY A 109 -7.84 -16.24 -10.16
CA GLY A 109 -7.47 -15.01 -9.45
C GLY A 109 -8.64 -14.46 -8.64
N GLN A 110 -9.86 -14.49 -9.20
CA GLN A 110 -11.07 -14.04 -8.52
C GLN A 110 -11.42 -14.90 -7.29
N SER A 111 -11.17 -16.22 -7.33
CA SER A 111 -11.38 -17.10 -6.17
C SER A 111 -10.38 -16.82 -5.06
N PHE A 112 -9.10 -16.60 -5.37
CA PHE A 112 -8.10 -16.14 -4.40
C PHE A 112 -8.54 -14.81 -3.75
N LEU A 113 -9.06 -13.88 -4.54
CA LEU A 113 -9.54 -12.59 -4.04
C LEU A 113 -10.77 -12.75 -3.13
N LEU A 114 -11.72 -13.63 -3.46
CA LEU A 114 -12.87 -13.94 -2.60
C LEU A 114 -12.44 -14.51 -1.25
N VAL A 115 -11.48 -15.44 -1.25
CA VAL A 115 -10.94 -16.01 -0.01
C VAL A 115 -10.21 -14.95 0.82
N LEU A 116 -9.48 -14.04 0.16
CA LEU A 116 -8.80 -12.92 0.82
C LEU A 116 -9.82 -11.96 1.47
N LEU A 117 -10.85 -11.55 0.73
CA LEU A 117 -11.90 -10.67 1.26
C LEU A 117 -12.68 -11.33 2.40
N GLY A 118 -13.04 -12.61 2.26
CA GLY A 118 -13.73 -13.37 3.31
C GLY A 118 -12.91 -13.50 4.59
N SER A 119 -11.62 -13.82 4.47
CA SER A 119 -10.71 -13.90 5.63
C SER A 119 -10.49 -12.53 6.29
N LEU A 120 -10.41 -11.46 5.50
CA LEU A 120 -10.31 -10.10 6.01
C LEU A 120 -11.59 -9.65 6.75
N ILE A 121 -12.76 -9.96 6.21
CA ILE A 121 -14.06 -9.74 6.87
C ILE A 121 -14.10 -10.48 8.22
N ALA A 122 -13.72 -11.76 8.24
CA ALA A 122 -13.71 -12.55 9.47
C ALA A 122 -12.77 -11.98 10.53
N LEU A 123 -11.57 -11.54 10.13
CA LEU A 123 -10.62 -10.89 11.06
C LEU A 123 -11.14 -9.56 11.59
N LEU A 124 -11.73 -8.74 10.74
CA LEU A 124 -12.30 -7.45 11.14
C LEU A 124 -13.50 -7.63 12.08
N PHE A 125 -14.36 -8.62 11.81
CA PHE A 125 -15.47 -8.98 12.68
C PHE A 125 -14.96 -9.44 14.05
N ARG A 126 -13.90 -10.27 14.09
CA ARG A 126 -13.30 -10.74 15.35
C ARG A 126 -12.68 -9.62 16.20
N HIS A 127 -12.10 -8.59 15.57
CA HIS A 127 -11.46 -7.47 16.26
C HIS A 127 -12.34 -6.20 16.30
N HIS A 128 -13.62 -6.36 15.99
CA HIS A 128 -14.60 -5.30 16.08
C HIS A 128 -14.86 -4.93 17.54
N THR A 129 -15.11 -3.63 17.77
CA THR A 129 -15.57 -3.13 19.08
C THR A 129 -16.81 -2.28 18.87
N ALA A 130 -17.88 -2.55 19.63
CA ALA A 130 -19.18 -1.87 19.51
C ALA A 130 -19.10 -0.34 19.63
N LEU A 131 -18.08 0.18 20.33
CA LEU A 131 -17.81 1.61 20.54
C LEU A 131 -17.31 2.33 19.28
N TRP A 132 -17.18 1.65 18.12
CA TRP A 132 -16.64 2.26 16.90
C TRP A 132 -17.45 1.90 15.64
N PRO A 133 -18.53 2.66 15.35
CA PRO A 133 -19.47 2.38 14.26
C PRO A 133 -18.83 2.31 12.87
N ILE A 134 -17.73 3.04 12.66
CA ILE A 134 -16.96 3.06 11.39
C ILE A 134 -16.54 1.63 10.99
N SER A 135 -16.22 0.77 11.95
CA SER A 135 -15.77 -0.58 11.65
C SER A 135 -16.86 -1.47 11.04
N TRP A 136 -18.15 -1.21 11.30
CA TRP A 136 -19.26 -1.90 10.64
C TRP A 136 -19.40 -1.49 9.17
N ARG A 137 -19.19 -0.19 8.89
CA ARG A 137 -19.14 0.31 7.51
C ARG A 137 -17.98 -0.32 6.76
N GLY A 138 -16.80 -0.41 7.37
CA GLY A 138 -15.64 -1.08 6.77
C GLY A 138 -15.89 -2.56 6.45
N ILE A 139 -16.44 -3.32 7.41
CA ILE A 139 -16.81 -4.73 7.17
C ILE A 139 -17.85 -4.84 6.04
N GLY A 140 -18.86 -3.97 6.04
CA GLY A 140 -19.86 -3.90 4.98
C GLY A 140 -19.26 -3.61 3.61
N THR A 141 -18.30 -2.68 3.50
CA THR A 141 -17.64 -2.38 2.22
C THR A 141 -16.89 -3.58 1.65
N TYR A 142 -16.20 -4.37 2.47
CA TYR A 142 -15.56 -5.60 1.99
C TYR A 142 -16.57 -6.68 1.62
N GLY A 143 -17.71 -6.76 2.32
CA GLY A 143 -18.83 -7.62 1.94
C GLY A 143 -19.40 -7.28 0.57
N VAL A 144 -19.59 -5.98 0.28
CA VAL A 144 -19.96 -5.50 -1.06
C VAL A 144 -18.89 -5.88 -2.09
N GLY A 145 -17.60 -5.71 -1.77
CA GLY A 145 -16.52 -6.11 -2.65
C GLY A 145 -16.55 -7.60 -3.00
N ALA A 146 -16.77 -8.47 -2.01
CA ALA A 146 -16.90 -9.91 -2.23
C ALA A 146 -18.11 -10.25 -3.13
N LEU A 147 -19.25 -9.59 -2.93
CA LEU A 147 -20.42 -9.74 -3.80
C LEU A 147 -20.11 -9.28 -5.23
N CYS A 148 -19.41 -8.17 -5.40
CA CYS A 148 -19.02 -7.67 -6.73
C CYS A 148 -18.08 -8.62 -7.47
N VAL A 149 -17.13 -9.25 -6.77
CA VAL A 149 -16.29 -10.30 -7.38
C VAL A 149 -17.14 -11.50 -7.82
N GLY A 150 -18.11 -11.93 -7.00
CA GLY A 150 -19.04 -13.00 -7.39
C GLY A 150 -19.86 -12.64 -8.63
N VAL A 151 -20.39 -11.41 -8.68
CA VAL A 151 -21.15 -10.91 -9.85
C VAL A 151 -20.27 -10.85 -11.09
N SER A 152 -19.01 -10.41 -10.99
CA SER A 152 -18.13 -10.30 -12.15
C SER A 152 -17.73 -11.66 -12.74
N VAL A 153 -17.74 -12.73 -11.93
CA VAL A 153 -17.54 -14.12 -12.40
C VAL A 153 -18.76 -14.64 -13.17
N ILE A 154 -19.97 -14.31 -12.72
CA ILE A 154 -21.21 -14.92 -13.21
C ILE A 154 -21.80 -14.15 -14.40
N THR A 155 -21.51 -12.86 -14.52
CA THR A 155 -22.11 -11.97 -15.53
C THR A 155 -21.15 -11.61 -16.66
N GLY A 156 -21.70 -11.23 -17.82
CA GLY A 156 -20.95 -10.67 -18.94
C GLY A 156 -20.80 -9.14 -18.87
N PRO A 157 -19.97 -8.53 -19.73
CA PRO A 157 -19.93 -7.08 -19.91
C PRO A 157 -21.31 -6.56 -20.35
N PRO A 158 -21.76 -5.37 -19.89
CA PRO A 158 -21.01 -4.37 -19.11
C PRO A 158 -21.08 -4.57 -17.57
N ILE A 159 -21.93 -5.47 -17.08
CA ILE A 159 -22.20 -5.63 -15.63
C ILE A 159 -20.93 -6.10 -14.91
N SER A 160 -20.21 -7.07 -15.48
CA SER A 160 -18.95 -7.56 -14.89
C SER A 160 -17.85 -6.50 -14.82
N ALA A 161 -17.81 -5.57 -15.78
CA ALA A 161 -16.86 -4.46 -15.78
C ALA A 161 -17.17 -3.46 -14.66
N VAL A 162 -18.44 -3.11 -14.46
CA VAL A 162 -18.87 -2.23 -13.34
C VAL A 162 -18.61 -2.89 -11.99
N ALA A 163 -18.92 -4.19 -11.85
CA ALA A 163 -18.66 -4.92 -10.61
C ALA A 163 -17.15 -5.02 -10.30
N SER A 164 -16.33 -5.24 -11.32
CA SER A 164 -14.87 -5.26 -11.16
C SER A 164 -14.30 -3.89 -10.84
N LEU A 165 -14.82 -2.81 -11.45
CA LEU A 165 -14.43 -1.43 -11.11
C LEU A 165 -14.77 -1.11 -9.65
N LEU A 166 -15.94 -1.54 -9.18
CA LEU A 166 -16.37 -1.32 -7.80
C LEU A 166 -15.50 -2.10 -6.81
N THR A 167 -15.12 -3.33 -7.15
CA THR A 167 -14.14 -4.11 -6.38
C THR A 167 -12.80 -3.38 -6.30
N CYS A 168 -12.32 -2.83 -7.43
CA CYS A 168 -11.09 -2.04 -7.45
C CYS A 168 -11.18 -0.80 -6.56
N ALA A 169 -12.31 -0.09 -6.56
CA ALA A 169 -12.55 1.09 -5.70
C ALA A 169 -12.57 0.78 -4.20
N ILE A 170 -12.85 -0.48 -3.82
CA ILE A 170 -12.81 -0.97 -2.44
C ILE A 170 -11.37 -1.38 -2.05
N LEU A 171 -10.64 -2.04 -2.95
CA LEU A 171 -9.26 -2.49 -2.72
C LEU A 171 -8.24 -1.34 -2.77
N LEU A 172 -8.31 -0.51 -3.80
CA LEU A 172 -7.61 0.76 -3.93
C LEU A 172 -8.59 1.85 -3.48
N PRO A 173 -8.49 2.36 -2.24
CA PRO A 173 -9.58 3.07 -1.60
C PRO A 173 -9.93 4.36 -2.33
N LEU A 174 -11.20 4.49 -2.69
CA LEU A 174 -11.80 5.67 -3.32
C LEU A 174 -13.03 6.11 -2.52
N VAL A 175 -13.31 7.40 -2.43
CA VAL A 175 -14.57 7.87 -1.81
C VAL A 175 -15.75 7.52 -2.74
N PRO A 176 -16.87 6.96 -2.24
CA PRO A 176 -17.24 6.70 -0.85
C PRO A 176 -16.87 5.32 -0.28
N PHE A 177 -16.16 4.47 -1.00
CA PHE A 177 -15.83 3.07 -0.65
C PHE A 177 -14.60 2.89 0.27
N HIS A 178 -13.94 3.98 0.66
CA HIS A 178 -12.70 4.00 1.45
C HIS A 178 -12.77 3.43 2.89
N GLU A 179 -13.96 3.28 3.48
CA GLU A 179 -14.12 2.91 4.90
C GLU A 179 -13.51 1.53 5.23
N GLY A 180 -13.48 0.62 4.26
CA GLY A 180 -12.81 -0.68 4.38
C GLY A 180 -11.32 -0.52 4.70
N HIS A 181 -10.61 0.28 3.90
CA HIS A 181 -9.19 0.55 4.08
C HIS A 181 -8.88 1.20 5.42
N VAL A 182 -9.66 2.21 5.80
CA VAL A 182 -9.49 2.87 7.11
C VAL A 182 -9.69 1.89 8.25
N THR A 183 -10.71 1.02 8.14
CA THR A 183 -10.98 -0.01 9.15
C THR A 183 -9.87 -1.05 9.20
N ALA A 184 -9.36 -1.52 8.05
CA ALA A 184 -8.27 -2.49 7.98
C ALA A 184 -7.01 -1.98 8.68
N LEU A 185 -6.60 -0.74 8.41
CA LEU A 185 -5.38 -0.16 8.98
C LEU A 185 -5.48 0.15 10.48
N THR A 186 -6.69 0.33 11.00
CA THR A 186 -6.92 0.71 12.39
C THR A 186 -7.30 -0.45 13.29
N ARG A 187 -7.87 -1.54 12.72
CA ARG A 187 -8.46 -2.64 13.49
C ARG A 187 -7.77 -3.99 13.31
N LEU A 188 -7.04 -4.21 12.22
CA LEU A 188 -6.29 -5.46 12.11
C LEU A 188 -5.22 -5.56 13.22
N PRO A 189 -5.02 -6.75 13.79
CA PRO A 189 -4.13 -6.94 14.92
C PRO A 189 -2.66 -6.93 14.50
N GLY A 190 -1.79 -6.52 15.43
CA GLY A 190 -0.34 -6.59 15.25
C GLY A 190 0.16 -5.75 14.08
N GLY A 191 1.01 -6.35 13.25
CA GLY A 191 1.65 -5.75 12.08
C GLY A 191 0.86 -5.96 10.78
N LEU A 192 -0.30 -6.64 10.81
CA LEU A 192 -1.12 -6.81 9.61
C LEU A 192 -1.46 -5.49 8.90
N PRO A 193 -1.77 -4.38 9.60
CA PRO A 193 -1.97 -3.09 8.96
C PRO A 193 -0.81 -2.65 8.05
N SER A 194 0.45 -2.88 8.45
CA SER A 194 1.61 -2.45 7.66
C SER A 194 1.80 -3.30 6.40
N PHE A 195 1.36 -4.56 6.40
CA PHE A 195 1.36 -5.35 5.18
C PHE A 195 0.16 -5.02 4.28
N VAL A 196 -1.04 -4.93 4.87
CA VAL A 196 -2.31 -4.75 4.16
C VAL A 196 -2.39 -3.42 3.40
N VAL A 197 -1.75 -2.36 3.92
CA VAL A 197 -1.71 -1.04 3.27
C VAL A 197 -1.01 -1.05 1.90
N LEU A 198 -0.13 -2.02 1.62
CA LEU A 198 0.38 -2.24 0.27
C LEU A 198 -0.43 -3.31 -0.47
N LEU A 199 -0.79 -4.40 0.22
CA LEU A 199 -1.49 -5.53 -0.39
C LEU A 199 -2.78 -5.11 -1.10
N LEU A 200 -3.71 -4.44 -0.41
CA LEU A 200 -5.02 -4.15 -1.02
C LEU A 200 -4.89 -3.19 -2.21
N PRO A 201 -4.17 -2.05 -2.11
CA PRO A 201 -3.96 -1.17 -3.25
C PRO A 201 -3.26 -1.85 -4.43
N ALA A 202 -2.31 -2.75 -4.18
CA ALA A 202 -1.64 -3.52 -5.23
C ALA A 202 -2.64 -4.41 -5.99
N LEU A 203 -3.51 -5.12 -5.28
CA LEU A 203 -4.57 -5.93 -5.90
C LEU A 203 -5.62 -5.07 -6.63
N GLY A 204 -5.92 -3.88 -6.11
CA GLY A 204 -6.82 -2.92 -6.74
C GLY A 204 -6.28 -2.39 -8.08
N VAL A 205 -4.98 -2.04 -8.13
CA VAL A 205 -4.31 -1.65 -9.38
C VAL A 205 -4.27 -2.81 -10.37
N HIS A 206 -3.94 -4.03 -9.92
CA HIS A 206 -3.98 -5.22 -10.75
C HIS A 206 -5.34 -5.43 -11.41
N GLY A 207 -6.42 -5.33 -10.63
CA GLY A 207 -7.78 -5.41 -11.16
C GLY A 207 -8.09 -4.33 -12.20
N LEU A 208 -7.61 -3.09 -11.98
CA LEU A 208 -7.83 -1.97 -12.90
C LEU A 208 -7.28 -2.21 -14.30
N THR A 209 -6.19 -2.96 -14.42
CA THR A 209 -5.59 -3.27 -15.73
C THR A 209 -6.57 -3.95 -16.69
N THR A 210 -7.46 -4.77 -16.16
CA THR A 210 -8.45 -5.51 -16.96
C THR A 210 -9.71 -4.71 -17.25
N VAL A 211 -10.00 -3.68 -16.45
CA VAL A 211 -11.31 -2.99 -16.46
C VAL A 211 -11.23 -1.62 -17.09
N VAL A 212 -10.13 -0.89 -16.92
CA VAL A 212 -10.02 0.55 -17.24
C VAL A 212 -10.36 0.92 -18.69
N THR A 213 -10.08 0.04 -19.65
CA THR A 213 -10.39 0.24 -21.08
C THR A 213 -11.85 -0.05 -21.42
N ALA A 214 -12.52 -0.88 -20.61
CA ALA A 214 -13.93 -1.23 -20.76
C ALA A 214 -14.87 -0.24 -20.04
N VAL A 215 -14.34 0.68 -19.23
CA VAL A 215 -15.15 1.66 -18.48
C VAL A 215 -15.68 2.75 -19.42
N PRO A 216 -17.00 3.00 -19.45
CA PRO A 216 -17.58 4.10 -20.21
C PRO A 216 -16.99 5.45 -19.80
N GLU A 217 -16.89 6.38 -20.76
CA GLU A 217 -16.31 7.71 -20.50
C GLU A 217 -17.01 8.47 -19.35
N VAL A 218 -18.33 8.35 -19.27
CA VAL A 218 -19.11 8.94 -18.18
C VAL A 218 -18.63 8.41 -16.82
N ALA A 219 -18.43 7.10 -16.70
CA ALA A 219 -17.95 6.49 -15.46
C ALA A 219 -16.50 6.90 -15.14
N ALA A 220 -15.62 7.02 -16.13
CA ALA A 220 -14.26 7.53 -15.93
C ALA A 220 -14.26 8.98 -15.39
N ARG A 221 -15.15 9.84 -15.90
CA ARG A 221 -15.33 11.21 -15.40
C ARG A 221 -15.86 11.23 -13.97
N THR A 222 -16.81 10.36 -13.64
CA THR A 222 -17.32 10.21 -12.26
C THR A 222 -16.23 9.73 -11.30
N VAL A 223 -15.43 8.75 -11.70
CA VAL A 223 -14.27 8.27 -10.92
C VAL A 223 -13.27 9.40 -10.70
N SER A 224 -12.97 10.19 -11.74
CA SER A 224 -12.08 11.36 -11.64
C SER A 224 -12.60 12.39 -10.63
N LEU A 225 -13.91 12.66 -10.60
CA LEU A 225 -14.53 13.55 -9.61
C LEU A 225 -14.40 13.00 -8.19
N PHE A 226 -14.71 11.72 -8.00
CA PHE A 226 -14.55 11.05 -6.69
C PHE A 226 -13.09 10.98 -6.24
N ALA A 227 -12.15 10.88 -7.18
CA ALA A 227 -10.72 10.87 -6.91
C ALA A 227 -10.24 12.24 -6.40
N LEU A 228 -10.67 13.33 -7.04
CA LEU A 228 -10.35 14.68 -6.56
C LEU A 228 -11.04 15.01 -5.22
N ALA A 229 -12.30 14.61 -5.06
CA ALA A 229 -12.99 14.74 -3.78
C ALA A 229 -12.32 13.91 -2.68
N GLY A 230 -11.90 12.68 -3.01
CA GLY A 230 -11.22 11.75 -2.12
C GLY A 230 -9.83 12.21 -1.70
N SER A 231 -9.07 12.83 -2.60
CA SER A 231 -7.74 13.36 -2.26
C SER A 231 -7.84 14.47 -1.23
N LEU A 232 -8.75 15.43 -1.43
CA LEU A 232 -8.99 16.52 -0.50
C LEU A 232 -9.63 16.04 0.81
N TYR A 233 -10.63 15.16 0.73
CA TYR A 233 -11.28 14.57 1.90
C TYR A 233 -10.28 13.82 2.78
N GLY A 234 -9.45 12.96 2.19
CA GLY A 234 -8.40 12.23 2.90
C GLY A 234 -7.41 13.17 3.58
N ALA A 235 -6.94 14.20 2.88
CA ALA A 235 -6.00 15.18 3.43
C ALA A 235 -6.58 15.95 4.62
N ILE A 236 -7.80 16.48 4.49
CA ILE A 236 -8.50 17.21 5.57
C ILE A 236 -8.79 16.29 6.75
N LYS A 237 -9.28 15.07 6.49
CA LYS A 237 -9.56 14.09 7.54
C LYS A 237 -8.31 13.70 8.30
N ALA A 238 -7.19 13.47 7.61
CA ALA A 238 -5.90 13.16 8.24
C ALA A 238 -5.44 14.29 9.16
N LEU A 239 -5.55 15.55 8.73
CA LEU A 239 -5.23 16.74 9.55
C LEU A 239 -6.03 16.77 10.86
N ALA A 240 -7.28 16.32 10.83
CA ALA A 240 -8.16 16.29 12.01
C ALA A 240 -7.95 15.07 12.92
N GLN A 241 -7.05 14.13 12.59
CA GLN A 241 -6.84 12.93 13.42
C GLN A 241 -5.79 13.15 14.49
N SER A 242 -6.13 12.85 15.74
CA SER A 242 -5.14 12.71 16.82
C SER A 242 -4.47 11.33 16.85
N ARG A 243 -5.15 10.30 16.34
CA ARG A 243 -4.65 8.91 16.34
C ARG A 243 -3.78 8.64 15.11
N VAL A 244 -2.51 8.27 15.30
CA VAL A 244 -1.54 8.04 14.20
C VAL A 244 -2.01 7.02 13.18
N ARG A 245 -2.59 5.88 13.59
CA ARG A 245 -3.12 4.88 12.64
C ARG A 245 -4.23 5.44 11.73
N LEU A 246 -5.10 6.30 12.28
CA LEU A 246 -6.15 6.96 11.50
C LEU A 246 -5.57 8.04 10.59
N LEU A 247 -4.61 8.83 11.09
CA LEU A 247 -3.88 9.82 10.29
C LEU A 247 -3.24 9.15 9.07
N LEU A 248 -2.51 8.05 9.26
CA LEU A 248 -1.86 7.30 8.17
C LEU A 248 -2.86 6.63 7.21
N ALA A 249 -4.02 6.18 7.72
CA ALA A 249 -5.07 5.61 6.87
C ALA A 249 -5.71 6.66 5.94
N TYR A 250 -6.06 7.84 6.48
CA TYR A 250 -6.60 8.94 5.67
C TYR A 250 -5.53 9.59 4.78
N SER A 251 -4.27 9.61 5.22
CA SER A 251 -3.14 10.05 4.42
C SER A 251 -2.96 9.17 3.17
N SER A 252 -2.91 7.84 3.35
CA SER A 252 -2.81 6.91 2.23
C SER A 252 -4.04 6.96 1.31
N LEU A 253 -5.25 7.13 1.84
CA LEU A 253 -6.44 7.42 1.02
C LEU A 253 -6.24 8.64 0.11
N SER A 254 -5.65 9.72 0.62
CA SER A 254 -5.41 10.94 -0.16
C SER A 254 -4.49 10.66 -1.36
N PHE A 255 -3.35 10.00 -1.12
CA PHE A 255 -2.41 9.62 -2.17
C PHE A 255 -2.98 8.61 -3.18
N PHE A 256 -3.72 7.59 -2.72
CA PHE A 256 -4.36 6.64 -3.63
C PHE A 256 -5.48 7.29 -4.45
N SER A 257 -6.17 8.29 -3.91
CA SER A 257 -7.14 9.08 -4.66
C SER A 257 -6.47 9.96 -5.72
N ILE A 258 -5.28 10.51 -5.45
CA ILE A 258 -4.46 11.19 -6.48
C ILE A 258 -4.15 10.23 -7.63
N LEU A 259 -3.76 8.99 -7.32
CA LEU A 259 -3.51 7.97 -8.34
C LEU A 259 -4.75 7.68 -9.19
N TRP A 260 -5.92 7.51 -8.56
CA TRP A 260 -7.17 7.29 -9.28
C TRP A 260 -7.45 8.38 -10.31
N TRP A 261 -7.14 9.63 -9.99
CA TRP A 261 -7.30 10.74 -10.91
C TRP A 261 -6.39 10.61 -12.14
N PHE A 262 -5.11 10.26 -11.95
CA PHE A 262 -4.18 9.99 -13.06
C PHE A 262 -4.61 8.80 -13.91
N VAL A 263 -5.03 7.69 -13.29
CA VAL A 263 -5.47 6.49 -14.02
C VAL A 263 -6.74 6.77 -14.81
N ALA A 264 -7.70 7.51 -14.25
CA ALA A 264 -8.91 7.90 -14.95
C ALA A 264 -8.63 8.82 -16.15
N ALA A 265 -7.60 9.69 -16.06
CA ALA A 265 -7.18 10.56 -17.15
C ALA A 265 -6.43 9.80 -18.26
N ALA A 266 -5.49 8.93 -17.89
CA ALA A 266 -4.64 8.20 -18.83
C ALA A 266 -5.34 6.98 -19.48
N ARG A 267 -6.43 6.48 -18.87
CA ARG A 267 -7.16 5.25 -19.24
C ARG A 267 -6.27 4.00 -19.43
N THR A 268 -5.07 4.02 -18.88
CA THR A 268 -4.09 2.93 -18.97
C THR A 268 -3.26 2.87 -17.69
N PRO A 269 -3.26 1.76 -16.94
CA PRO A 269 -2.32 1.54 -15.86
C PRO A 269 -0.97 1.21 -16.45
N THR A 270 0.01 2.05 -16.15
CA THR A 270 1.40 1.94 -16.61
C THR A 270 2.28 1.39 -15.49
N PRO A 271 3.51 0.92 -15.77
CA PRO A 271 4.47 0.59 -14.72
C PRO A 271 4.71 1.71 -13.70
N ARG A 272 4.48 2.96 -14.09
CA ARG A 272 4.57 4.14 -13.20
C ARG A 272 3.49 4.13 -12.12
N VAL A 273 2.31 3.60 -12.42
CA VAL A 273 1.23 3.36 -11.43
C VAL A 273 1.70 2.37 -10.37
N ALA A 274 2.36 1.28 -10.78
CA ALA A 274 2.91 0.29 -9.86
C ALA A 274 4.02 0.88 -8.98
N VAL A 275 4.92 1.72 -9.53
CA VAL A 275 5.93 2.43 -8.74
C VAL A 275 5.28 3.33 -7.69
N PHE A 276 4.27 4.13 -8.08
CA PHE A 276 3.60 5.04 -7.15
C PHE A 276 2.84 4.29 -6.05
N VAL A 277 2.03 3.26 -6.37
CA VAL A 277 1.36 2.44 -5.36
C VAL A 277 2.35 1.70 -4.48
N GLY A 278 3.38 1.13 -5.08
CA GLY A 278 4.45 0.44 -4.36
C GLY A 278 5.12 1.35 -3.33
N ALA A 279 5.51 2.55 -3.75
CA ALA A 279 6.18 3.51 -2.89
C ALA A 279 5.26 4.07 -1.79
N VAL A 280 4.03 4.47 -2.13
CA VAL A 280 3.05 4.98 -1.14
C VAL A 280 2.66 3.89 -0.14
N GLY A 281 2.43 2.66 -0.61
CA GLY A 281 2.15 1.51 0.25
C GLY A 281 3.32 1.16 1.18
N LEU A 282 4.55 1.12 0.65
CA LEU A 282 5.75 0.83 1.44
C LEU A 282 6.07 1.92 2.46
N VAL A 283 5.95 3.20 2.10
CA VAL A 283 6.23 4.27 3.07
C VAL A 283 5.18 4.30 4.18
N THR A 284 3.91 4.06 3.84
CA THR A 284 2.84 3.95 4.84
C THR A 284 3.04 2.71 5.72
N SER A 285 3.49 1.58 5.15
CA SER A 285 3.92 0.40 5.90
C SER A 285 5.04 0.74 6.90
N GLY A 286 6.09 1.44 6.45
CA GLY A 286 7.20 1.85 7.29
C GLY A 286 6.77 2.76 8.44
N LEU A 287 5.89 3.73 8.17
CA LEU A 287 5.32 4.62 9.20
C LEU A 287 4.44 3.84 10.20
N LEU A 288 3.67 2.85 9.74
CA LEU A 288 2.88 1.97 10.61
C LEU A 288 3.79 1.08 11.47
N VAL A 289 4.91 0.57 10.94
CA VAL A 289 5.91 -0.16 11.73
C VAL A 289 6.58 0.76 12.75
N ALA A 290 6.95 1.98 12.36
CA ALA A 290 7.53 2.95 13.30
C ALA A 290 6.55 3.26 14.44
N TRP A 291 5.27 3.46 14.12
CA TRP A 291 4.23 3.63 15.14
C TRP A 291 4.04 2.36 16.00
N GLN A 292 4.18 1.17 15.41
CA GLN A 292 4.14 -0.09 16.18
C GLN A 292 5.27 -0.16 17.21
N VAL A 293 6.49 0.31 16.89
CA VAL A 293 7.58 0.42 17.88
C VAL A 293 7.12 1.25 19.08
N ILE A 294 6.52 2.42 18.85
CA ILE A 294 5.99 3.28 19.92
C ILE A 294 4.91 2.56 20.74
N ARG A 295 3.93 1.92 20.08
CA ARG A 295 2.86 1.17 20.76
C ARG A 295 3.40 0.04 21.63
N THR A 296 4.46 -0.64 21.19
CA THR A 296 5.05 -1.74 21.96
C THR A 296 5.80 -1.28 23.20
N ARG A 297 6.28 -0.03 23.22
CA ARG A 297 6.95 0.57 24.39
C ARG A 297 5.97 1.21 25.37
N TYR A 298 4.94 1.88 24.86
CA TYR A 298 4.07 2.75 25.65
C TYR A 298 2.60 2.32 25.74
N GLY A 299 2.23 1.22 25.08
CA GLY A 299 0.88 0.68 25.07
C GLY A 299 0.09 0.99 23.80
N ASP A 300 -0.93 0.19 23.54
CA ASP A 300 -1.69 0.22 22.29
C ASP A 300 -2.59 1.45 22.10
N ASP A 301 -3.03 2.06 23.21
CA ASP A 301 -3.90 3.23 23.28
C ASP A 301 -3.15 4.51 23.66
N VAL A 302 -1.82 4.52 23.54
CA VAL A 302 -1.01 5.69 23.87
C VAL A 302 -1.41 6.90 23.03
N ASP A 303 -1.62 8.03 23.69
CA ASP A 303 -1.83 9.31 23.03
C ASP A 303 -0.49 9.80 22.44
N PRO A 304 -0.40 10.03 21.12
CA PRO A 304 0.81 10.58 20.51
C PRO A 304 1.25 11.91 21.13
N GLN A 305 0.31 12.72 21.63
CA GLN A 305 0.62 14.01 22.26
C GLN A 305 1.29 13.86 23.63
N ALA A 306 1.18 12.70 24.27
CA ALA A 306 1.84 12.40 25.53
C ALA A 306 3.33 12.02 25.34
N ILE A 307 3.76 11.74 24.11
CA ILE A 307 5.12 11.30 23.78
C ILE A 307 5.87 12.42 23.04
N SER A 308 6.99 12.85 23.61
CA SER A 308 7.84 13.90 23.05
C SER A 308 9.32 13.67 23.37
N GLY A 309 10.20 14.36 22.64
CA GLY A 309 11.64 14.37 22.91
C GLY A 309 12.37 13.07 22.58
N LEU A 310 11.85 12.26 21.65
CA LEU A 310 12.46 10.98 21.26
C LEU A 310 13.79 11.13 20.50
N ALA A 311 14.10 12.29 19.93
CA ALA A 311 15.34 12.52 19.18
C ALA A 311 16.60 12.24 20.00
N PHE A 312 16.60 12.65 21.28
CA PHE A 312 17.74 12.46 22.17
C PHE A 312 17.78 11.05 22.77
N THR A 313 16.62 10.46 23.08
CA THR A 313 16.53 9.19 23.81
C THR A 313 16.50 7.96 22.91
N MET A 314 16.03 8.11 21.66
CA MET A 314 15.95 7.07 20.64
C MET A 314 16.49 7.60 19.30
N PRO A 315 17.79 7.94 19.20
CA PRO A 315 18.35 8.61 18.03
C PRO A 315 18.23 7.79 16.74
N ARG A 316 18.33 6.45 16.80
CA ARG A 316 18.17 5.61 15.60
C ARG A 316 16.73 5.65 15.12
N TYR A 317 15.77 5.51 16.03
CA TYR A 317 14.36 5.70 15.70
C TYR A 317 14.10 7.07 15.07
N ALA A 318 14.66 8.14 15.64
CA ALA A 318 14.46 9.50 15.16
C ALA A 318 14.97 9.71 13.73
N VAL A 319 16.16 9.19 13.40
CA VAL A 319 16.70 9.25 12.04
C VAL A 319 15.82 8.48 11.06
N LEU A 320 15.45 7.24 11.37
CA LEU A 320 14.65 6.42 10.45
C LEU A 320 13.22 6.94 10.29
N LEU A 321 12.58 7.44 11.35
CA LEU A 321 11.27 8.09 11.26
C LEU A 321 11.34 9.35 10.41
N SER A 322 12.37 10.17 10.58
CA SER A 322 12.56 11.38 9.78
C SER A 322 12.75 11.04 8.30
N LEU A 323 13.56 10.03 7.97
CA LEU A 323 13.72 9.57 6.59
C LEU A 323 12.42 9.03 5.98
N LEU A 324 11.64 8.25 6.74
CA LEU A 324 10.32 7.80 6.30
C LEU A 324 9.35 8.95 6.07
N ALA A 325 9.38 9.97 6.94
CA ALA A 325 8.56 11.17 6.76
C ALA A 325 8.98 11.95 5.50
N LEU A 326 10.27 12.16 5.26
CA LEU A 326 10.77 12.77 4.03
C LEU A 326 10.33 11.98 2.78
N ALA A 327 10.38 10.65 2.86
CA ALA A 327 9.88 9.78 1.80
C ALA A 327 8.37 9.88 1.60
N ALA A 328 7.59 10.00 2.67
CA ALA A 328 6.13 10.09 2.62
C ALA A 328 5.64 11.44 2.09
N MET A 329 6.38 12.51 2.36
CA MET A 329 6.19 13.82 1.74
C MET A 329 6.59 13.84 0.26
N GLY A 330 7.17 12.75 -0.24
CA GLY A 330 7.69 12.58 -1.59
C GLY A 330 8.76 13.61 -1.94
N LEU A 331 9.76 13.72 -1.08
CA LEU A 331 10.99 14.43 -1.42
C LEU A 331 11.90 13.53 -2.27
N PRO A 332 12.65 14.09 -3.23
CA PRO A 332 13.76 13.37 -3.85
C PRO A 332 14.79 12.95 -2.79
N PRO A 333 15.39 11.74 -2.89
CA PRO A 333 15.35 10.80 -4.01
C PRO A 333 14.42 9.59 -3.76
N PHE A 334 13.29 9.73 -3.07
CA PHE A 334 12.43 8.59 -2.71
C PHE A 334 11.42 8.21 -3.80
N GLY A 335 11.00 6.93 -3.81
CA GLY A 335 10.09 6.38 -4.81
C GLY A 335 8.71 7.05 -4.92
N VAL A 336 8.21 7.68 -3.85
CA VAL A 336 6.93 8.41 -3.90
C VAL A 336 7.03 9.60 -4.85
N PHE A 337 8.16 10.33 -4.78
CA PHE A 337 8.47 11.42 -5.71
C PHE A 337 8.61 10.89 -7.15
N ALA A 338 9.42 9.85 -7.35
CA ALA A 338 9.67 9.30 -8.68
C ALA A 338 8.40 8.75 -9.34
N GLY A 339 7.55 8.05 -8.59
CA GLY A 339 6.26 7.58 -9.05
C GLY A 339 5.32 8.74 -9.44
N PHE A 340 5.24 9.78 -8.61
CA PHE A 340 4.40 10.95 -8.88
C PHE A 340 4.88 11.74 -10.11
N MET A 341 6.18 12.02 -10.20
CA MET A 341 6.77 12.65 -11.38
C MET A 341 6.57 11.80 -12.64
N GLY A 342 6.69 10.48 -12.49
CA GLY A 342 6.37 9.54 -13.55
C GLY A 342 4.95 9.74 -14.06
N LEU A 343 3.96 9.75 -13.17
CA LEU A 343 2.56 9.96 -13.54
C LEU A 343 2.36 11.34 -14.20
N LEU A 344 2.85 12.40 -13.58
CA LEU A 344 2.77 13.77 -14.09
C LEU A 344 3.33 13.94 -15.50
N LEU A 345 4.51 13.38 -15.78
CA LEU A 345 5.20 13.57 -17.06
C LEU A 345 4.59 12.75 -18.21
N THR A 346 3.90 11.64 -17.91
CA THR A 346 3.21 10.84 -18.96
C THR A 346 1.79 11.29 -19.23
N SER A 347 1.14 11.89 -18.24
CA SER A 347 -0.23 12.34 -18.45
C SER A 347 -0.19 13.66 -19.22
N SER A 348 -0.95 13.76 -20.31
CA SER A 348 -1.13 14.98 -21.09
C SER A 348 -2.00 15.99 -20.33
N LEU A 349 -1.62 16.30 -19.09
CA LEU A 349 -2.37 17.15 -18.18
C LEU A 349 -1.97 18.59 -18.44
N THR A 350 -2.89 19.33 -19.01
CA THR A 350 -2.83 20.79 -18.99
C THR A 350 -3.01 21.29 -17.55
N PRO A 351 -2.52 22.51 -17.24
CA PRO A 351 -2.86 23.20 -15.98
C PRO A 351 -4.37 23.13 -15.76
N SER A 352 -4.79 22.39 -14.74
CA SER A 352 -6.18 22.04 -14.51
C SER A 352 -6.51 22.10 -13.03
N VAL A 353 -7.81 22.24 -12.75
CA VAL A 353 -8.33 22.20 -11.36
C VAL A 353 -7.89 20.91 -10.65
N GLY A 354 -7.79 19.78 -11.37
CA GLY A 354 -7.34 18.51 -10.80
C GLY A 354 -5.88 18.53 -10.32
N LEU A 355 -4.98 19.17 -11.09
CA LEU A 355 -3.60 19.38 -10.65
C LEU A 355 -3.52 20.28 -9.41
N PHE A 356 -4.29 21.38 -9.39
CA PHE A 356 -4.34 22.27 -8.24
C PHE A 356 -4.81 21.54 -6.97
N VAL A 357 -5.91 20.79 -7.05
CA VAL A 357 -6.44 19.99 -5.93
C VAL A 357 -5.42 18.96 -5.45
N THR A 358 -4.73 18.28 -6.38
CA THR A 358 -3.67 17.31 -6.07
C THR A 358 -2.52 17.96 -5.30
N LEU A 359 -2.05 19.14 -5.72
CA LEU A 359 -0.97 19.87 -5.04
C LEU A 359 -1.39 20.34 -3.66
N VAL A 360 -2.62 20.83 -3.49
CA VAL A 360 -3.16 21.23 -2.18
C VAL A 360 -3.26 20.03 -1.23
N ALA A 361 -3.77 18.90 -1.70
CA ALA A 361 -3.85 17.68 -0.91
C ALA A 361 -2.45 17.19 -0.49
N TRP A 362 -1.48 17.23 -1.40
CA TRP A 362 -0.09 16.86 -1.14
C TRP A 362 0.57 17.80 -0.13
N LEU A 363 0.42 19.11 -0.29
CA LEU A 363 0.98 20.11 0.64
C LEU A 363 0.40 19.94 2.04
N THR A 364 -0.91 19.68 2.13
CA THR A 364 -1.58 19.35 3.39
C THR A 364 -1.01 18.07 3.99
N ALA A 365 -0.68 17.06 3.16
CA ALA A 365 0.00 15.85 3.60
C ALA A 365 1.37 16.11 4.21
N SER A 366 2.18 16.94 3.54
CA SER A 366 3.48 17.34 4.07
C SER A 366 3.37 18.07 5.40
N TRP A 367 2.36 18.92 5.57
CA TRP A 367 2.10 19.61 6.82
C TRP A 367 1.88 18.63 7.99
N TYR A 368 0.89 17.74 7.90
CA TYR A 368 0.56 16.88 9.05
C TYR A 368 1.61 15.81 9.32
N ILE A 369 2.34 15.34 8.30
CA ILE A 369 3.45 14.39 8.49
C ILE A 369 4.61 15.07 9.23
N MET A 370 4.97 16.29 8.81
CA MET A 370 6.00 17.07 9.50
C MET A 370 5.58 17.38 10.94
N GLN A 371 4.32 17.75 11.16
CA GLN A 371 3.78 18.00 12.49
C GLN A 371 3.88 16.77 13.40
N MET A 372 3.55 15.58 12.88
CA MET A 372 3.69 14.31 13.62
C MET A 372 5.15 14.03 14.01
N VAL A 373 6.09 14.21 13.08
CA VAL A 373 7.53 14.08 13.35
C VAL A 373 7.99 15.07 14.40
N GLN A 374 7.58 16.34 14.27
CA GLN A 374 7.93 17.41 15.20
C GLN A 374 7.47 17.08 16.62
N GLN A 375 6.22 16.64 16.76
CA GLN A 375 5.61 16.28 18.04
C GLN A 375 6.30 15.10 18.72
N LEU A 376 6.58 14.03 17.98
CA LEU A 376 7.17 12.81 18.54
C LEU A 376 8.66 12.98 18.85
N LEU A 377 9.42 13.59 17.94
CA LEU A 377 10.88 13.61 18.04
C LEU A 377 11.42 14.76 18.88
N PHE A 378 10.79 15.93 18.81
CA PHE A 378 11.29 17.14 19.45
C PHE A 378 10.46 17.49 20.70
N GLY A 379 10.88 18.55 21.40
CA GLY A 379 10.26 18.98 22.66
C GLY A 379 10.94 18.41 23.91
N VAL A 380 10.27 18.57 25.05
CA VAL A 380 10.83 18.23 26.37
C VAL A 380 10.78 16.71 26.57
N ARG A 381 11.91 16.15 27.03
CA ARG A 381 11.98 14.75 27.44
C ARG A 381 11.09 14.51 28.66
N ARG A 382 10.27 13.46 28.61
CA ARG A 382 9.38 13.05 29.68
C ARG A 382 10.10 12.08 30.64
N PRO A 383 10.30 12.41 31.93
CA PRO A 383 11.05 11.57 32.86
C PRO A 383 10.29 10.29 33.28
N ASP A 384 8.98 10.29 33.15
CA ASP A 384 8.06 9.18 33.44
C ASP A 384 8.12 8.06 32.39
N LEU A 385 8.63 8.34 31.19
CA LEU A 385 8.73 7.37 30.11
C LEU A 385 10.05 6.58 30.18
N ARG A 386 9.95 5.26 30.03
CA ARG A 386 11.11 4.40 29.81
C ARG A 386 11.47 4.43 28.33
N TYR A 387 12.74 4.72 28.04
CA TYR A 387 13.23 4.80 26.66
C TYR A 387 14.08 3.57 26.35
N THR A 388 13.76 2.93 25.25
CA THR A 388 14.58 1.89 24.63
C THR A 388 14.53 2.14 23.14
N ASP A 389 15.68 2.48 22.55
CA ASP A 389 15.80 2.68 21.10
C ASP A 389 15.49 1.37 20.35
N LEU A 390 15.63 1.40 19.03
CA LEU A 390 15.30 0.30 18.14
C LEU A 390 16.05 -1.00 18.48
N LEU A 391 15.27 -2.07 18.60
CA LEU A 391 15.78 -3.44 18.56
C LEU A 391 16.31 -3.76 17.17
N ARG A 392 17.18 -4.78 17.08
CA ARG A 392 17.82 -5.17 15.81
C ARG A 392 16.80 -5.46 14.70
N THR A 393 15.69 -6.13 15.02
CA THR A 393 14.66 -6.47 14.03
C THR A 393 13.83 -5.26 13.61
N GLU A 394 13.54 -4.35 14.55
CA GLU A 394 12.83 -3.09 14.27
C GLU A 394 13.68 -2.18 13.38
N PHE A 395 14.98 -2.06 13.70
CA PHE A 395 15.95 -1.34 12.87
C PHE A 395 16.07 -1.93 11.47
N ALA A 396 16.25 -3.25 11.35
CA ALA A 396 16.35 -3.92 10.06
C ALA A 396 15.09 -3.71 9.20
N SER A 397 13.90 -3.80 9.82
CA SER A 397 12.62 -3.55 9.14
C SER A 397 12.54 -2.14 8.55
N LEU A 398 12.79 -1.11 9.37
CA LEU A 398 12.68 0.29 8.93
C LEU A 398 13.77 0.64 7.90
N MET A 399 14.98 0.14 8.11
CA MET A 399 16.08 0.31 7.16
C MET A 399 15.78 -0.34 5.81
N MET A 400 15.21 -1.55 5.80
CA MET A 400 14.80 -2.24 4.58
C MET A 400 13.79 -1.43 3.78
N VAL A 401 12.78 -0.85 4.43
CA VAL A 401 11.80 0.03 3.77
C VAL A 401 12.49 1.23 3.13
N ILE A 402 13.35 1.92 3.87
CA ILE A 402 14.05 3.12 3.37
C ILE A 402 14.92 2.77 2.16
N LEU A 403 15.68 1.67 2.21
CA LEU A 403 16.54 1.24 1.10
C LEU A 403 15.71 0.92 -0.15
N VAL A 404 14.56 0.27 0.00
CA VAL A 404 13.67 -0.02 -1.14
C VAL A 404 13.04 1.25 -1.67
N LEU A 405 12.63 2.19 -0.81
CA LEU A 405 12.11 3.48 -1.25
C LEU A 405 13.17 4.30 -2.01
N LEU A 406 14.43 4.24 -1.59
CA LEU A 406 15.55 4.84 -2.33
C LEU A 406 15.79 4.13 -3.65
N ALA A 407 15.75 2.80 -3.68
CA ALA A 407 15.90 2.02 -4.90
C ALA A 407 14.78 2.32 -5.91
N LEU A 408 13.53 2.45 -5.45
CA LEU A 408 12.39 2.85 -6.28
C LEU A 408 12.52 4.29 -6.81
N GLY A 409 13.19 5.18 -6.08
CA GLY A 409 13.41 6.56 -6.51
C GLY A 409 14.59 6.73 -7.47
N GLY A 410 15.64 5.93 -7.31
CA GLY A 410 16.82 5.94 -8.18
C GLY A 410 16.68 5.05 -9.43
N ALA A 411 15.81 4.04 -9.41
CA ALA A 411 15.60 3.18 -10.57
C ALA A 411 14.97 3.98 -11.72
N SER A 412 15.68 4.06 -12.85
CA SER A 412 15.15 4.66 -14.07
C SER A 412 13.82 4.00 -14.45
N SER A 413 12.83 4.78 -14.90
CA SER A 413 11.53 4.26 -15.36
C SER A 413 11.63 3.12 -16.38
N ASN A 414 12.75 3.03 -17.08
CA ASN A 414 13.06 2.03 -18.10
C ASN A 414 13.31 0.62 -17.54
N LEU A 415 13.60 0.48 -16.23
CA LEU A 415 13.80 -0.83 -15.57
C LEU A 415 12.48 -1.58 -15.33
N TRP A 416 11.34 -0.89 -15.39
CA TRP A 416 10.05 -1.43 -14.93
C TRP A 416 9.04 -1.66 -16.05
N GLY A 417 9.37 -1.30 -17.30
CA GLY A 417 8.60 -1.66 -18.49
C GLY A 417 9.07 -0.90 -19.75
N PRO A 418 8.73 -1.40 -20.96
CA PRO A 418 9.15 -0.78 -22.21
C PRO A 418 8.52 0.61 -22.39
N GLU A 419 9.35 1.56 -22.83
CA GLU A 419 8.91 2.90 -23.25
C GLU A 419 7.89 2.75 -24.39
N GLN A 420 6.65 3.18 -24.17
CA GLN A 420 5.87 3.68 -25.30
C GLN A 420 6.47 5.03 -25.62
N THR A 421 7.33 5.04 -26.64
CA THR A 421 7.91 6.25 -27.24
C THR A 421 6.79 7.26 -27.47
N ALA A 422 6.83 8.39 -26.75
CA ALA A 422 6.05 9.54 -27.16
C ALA A 422 6.41 9.85 -28.62
N PRO A 423 5.46 10.21 -29.50
CA PRO A 423 5.81 10.76 -30.80
C PRO A 423 6.75 11.94 -30.55
N PRO A 424 7.80 12.12 -31.37
CA PRO A 424 8.75 13.19 -31.17
C PRO A 424 7.97 14.49 -31.04
N THR A 425 8.11 15.14 -29.89
CA THR A 425 7.67 16.51 -29.72
C THR A 425 8.34 17.26 -30.86
N SER A 426 7.56 17.67 -31.86
CA SER A 426 8.00 18.70 -32.78
C SER A 426 8.24 19.91 -31.90
N ALA A 427 9.49 20.06 -31.45
CA ALA A 427 9.96 21.34 -31.00
C ALA A 427 9.68 22.26 -32.18
N ASN A 428 8.62 23.05 -32.07
CA ASN A 428 8.46 24.25 -32.87
C ASN A 428 9.62 25.14 -32.45
N VAL A 429 10.80 24.85 -33.02
CA VAL A 429 11.87 25.82 -33.17
C VAL A 429 11.33 26.78 -34.21
N GLU A 430 10.43 27.68 -33.77
CA GLU A 430 10.33 28.96 -34.44
C GLU A 430 11.72 29.57 -34.31
N ALA A 431 12.45 29.54 -35.42
CA ALA A 431 13.69 30.26 -35.55
C ALA A 431 13.35 31.73 -35.28
N ILE A 432 13.75 32.23 -34.11
CA ILE A 432 13.71 33.65 -33.78
C ILE A 432 14.69 34.32 -34.75
N THR A 433 14.18 34.78 -35.88
CA THR A 433 14.92 35.64 -36.80
C THR A 433 15.00 37.02 -36.16
N TRP A 434 16.15 37.32 -35.56
CA TRP A 434 16.49 38.68 -35.17
C TRP A 434 16.67 39.52 -36.44
N ASN A 435 15.65 40.32 -36.79
CA ASN A 435 15.85 41.41 -37.76
C ASN A 435 16.73 42.48 -37.09
N LYS A 436 17.88 42.74 -37.69
CA LYS A 436 18.75 43.89 -37.38
C LYS A 436 18.18 45.18 -37.96
#